data_AF-A0A4Q3W9L2-F1
#
_entry.id   AF-A0A4Q3W9L2-F1
#
_cell.length_a   1.000
_cell.length_b   1.000
_cell.length_c   1.000
_cell.angle_alpha   90.00
_cell.angle_beta   90.00
_cell.angle_gamma   90.00
#
_symmetry.space_group_name_H-M   'P 1'
#
loop_
_entity.id
_entity.type
_entity.pdbx_description
1 polymer ?
#
loop_
_entity_poly.entity_id
_entity_poly.type
_entity_poly.pdbx_seq_one_letter_code
_entity_poly.pdbx_strand_id
1 'polypeptide(L)'
;EKASRLNIHTYRVLEKISALRAALNESESRLRGFALTGDIDTLEDARNAGKEAKEALVNLQDLTRDRPDQQTRLRDFSTDYSAWHRKYAQIDIPSLVVTRRIAAETRPRRGAMSGLRNQIDAIENTERALLVERGWQQENSQRSAAKFLLYASICAVTFTGAFIVLLGFQMHAADKANRSLSDSQNQLETVLEVAPIILYAVDHNETFTLMTGKGAPSIGLNSETVVGKKIDQVLGDAYDFEPLRAALEGRANVSRSQIRDIVFETNRIPIFDASGGVTGMIGVGLDVTDRVQAEDALRLSEARFRSVIESVQEVVFQIDGEGCWSFLNPAWRILLGHEVESSLGKPAIDFA
;
A
#
# COMPACT_ATOMS: atom_id res chain seq x y z
N GLU A 1 -14.94 -2.50 35.78
CA GLU A 1 -15.90 -3.20 36.67
C GLU A 1 -15.39 -3.42 38.10
N LYS A 2 -14.23 -4.07 38.30
CA LYS A 2 -13.62 -4.32 39.63
C LYS A 2 -13.44 -3.05 40.49
N ALA A 3 -12.91 -1.96 39.93
CA ALA A 3 -12.71 -0.69 40.65
C ALA A 3 -14.01 -0.04 41.14
N SER A 4 -15.09 -0.13 40.34
CA SER A 4 -16.41 0.40 40.72
C SER A 4 -17.00 -0.37 41.92
N ARG A 5 -16.89 -1.71 41.91
CA ARG A 5 -17.32 -2.55 43.04
C ARG A 5 -16.57 -2.23 44.34
N LEU A 6 -15.26 -1.95 44.26
CA LEU A 6 -14.42 -1.56 45.39
C LEU A 6 -14.78 -0.17 45.95
N ASN A 7 -15.13 0.79 45.11
CA ASN A 7 -15.58 2.11 45.55
C ASN A 7 -16.96 2.04 46.23
N ILE A 8 -17.91 1.30 45.65
CA ILE A 8 -19.24 1.06 46.25
C ILE A 8 -19.10 0.43 47.63
N HIS A 9 -18.21 -0.56 47.77
CA HIS A 9 -17.93 -1.19 49.04
C HIS A 9 -17.39 -0.18 50.08
N THR A 10 -16.41 0.65 49.72
CA THR A 10 -15.87 1.67 50.65
C THR A 10 -16.92 2.73 51.04
N TYR A 11 -17.84 3.13 50.13
CA TYR A 11 -18.96 4.01 50.51
C TYR A 11 -19.89 3.39 51.56
N ARG A 12 -20.19 2.08 51.45
CA ARG A 12 -20.97 1.36 52.47
C ARG A 12 -20.23 1.31 53.81
N VAL A 13 -18.91 1.16 53.81
CA VAL A 13 -18.09 1.19 55.03
C VAL A 13 -18.17 2.56 55.71
N LEU A 14 -18.05 3.65 54.95
CA LEU A 14 -18.18 5.02 55.47
C LEU A 14 -19.57 5.31 56.04
N GLU A 15 -20.62 4.80 55.39
CA GLU A 15 -22.00 4.90 55.88
C GLU A 15 -22.16 4.23 57.25
N LYS A 16 -21.61 3.01 57.43
CA LYS A 16 -21.64 2.30 58.71
C LYS A 16 -20.80 2.97 59.79
N ILE A 17 -19.66 3.56 59.43
CA ILE A 17 -18.85 4.39 60.33
C ILE A 17 -19.65 5.61 60.81
N SER A 18 -20.38 6.28 59.92
CA SER A 18 -21.23 7.42 60.27
C SER A 18 -22.35 7.01 61.23
N ALA A 19 -23.00 5.87 60.99
CA ALA A 19 -24.04 5.34 61.87
C ALA A 19 -23.49 5.00 63.27
N LEU A 20 -22.31 4.37 63.34
CA LEU A 20 -21.61 4.09 64.60
C LEU A 20 -21.30 5.39 65.36
N ARG A 21 -20.77 6.42 64.69
CA ARG A 21 -20.49 7.72 65.30
C ARG A 21 -21.75 8.38 65.85
N ALA A 22 -22.86 8.32 65.11
CA ALA A 22 -24.14 8.89 65.54
C ALA A 22 -24.63 8.24 66.84
N ALA A 23 -24.70 6.91 66.89
CA ALA A 23 -25.14 6.16 68.07
C ALA A 23 -24.23 6.40 69.29
N LEU A 24 -22.93 6.51 69.07
CA LEU A 24 -21.94 6.86 70.09
C LEU A 24 -22.16 8.26 70.68
N ASN A 25 -22.37 9.25 69.82
CA ASN A 25 -22.64 10.63 70.26
C ASN A 25 -23.95 10.73 71.03
N GLU A 26 -24.98 10.00 70.57
CA GLU A 26 -26.27 9.93 71.22
C GLU A 26 -26.19 9.28 72.60
N SER A 27 -25.49 8.15 72.72
CA SER A 27 -25.23 7.49 74.00
C SER A 27 -24.50 8.42 74.97
N GLU A 28 -23.44 9.12 74.53
CA GLU A 28 -22.73 10.09 75.39
C GLU A 28 -23.64 11.26 75.80
N SER A 29 -24.42 11.81 74.87
CA SER A 29 -25.31 12.94 75.14
C SER A 29 -26.37 12.59 76.18
N ARG A 30 -27.00 11.41 76.04
CA ARG A 30 -28.00 10.89 76.97
C ARG A 30 -27.40 10.58 78.35
N LEU A 31 -26.19 10.00 78.41
CA LEU A 31 -25.45 9.81 79.67
C LEU A 31 -25.13 11.14 80.38
N ARG A 32 -24.79 12.19 79.62
CA ARG A 32 -24.58 13.53 80.18
C ARG A 32 -25.88 14.11 80.73
N GLY A 33 -26.99 13.91 80.03
CA GLY A 33 -28.33 14.26 80.50
C GLY A 33 -28.60 13.64 81.87
N PHE A 34 -28.44 12.32 81.97
CA PHE A 34 -28.60 11.59 83.23
C PHE A 34 -27.67 12.11 84.34
N ALA A 35 -26.39 12.38 84.02
CA ALA A 35 -25.44 12.91 85.00
C ALA A 35 -25.79 14.31 85.53
N LEU A 36 -26.60 15.07 84.79
CA LEU A 36 -27.05 16.42 85.17
C LEU A 36 -28.41 16.41 85.88
N THR A 37 -29.35 15.59 85.41
CA THR A 37 -30.74 15.59 85.88
C THR A 37 -31.03 14.49 86.91
N GLY A 38 -30.30 13.38 86.85
CA GLY A 38 -30.59 12.15 87.59
C GLY A 38 -31.82 11.40 87.05
N ASP A 39 -32.30 11.72 85.85
CA ASP A 39 -33.51 11.16 85.27
C ASP A 39 -33.30 9.74 84.72
N ILE A 40 -34.02 8.76 85.26
CA ILE A 40 -33.84 7.34 84.92
C ILE A 40 -34.15 7.08 83.44
N ASP A 41 -35.14 7.78 82.87
CA ASP A 41 -35.52 7.61 81.46
C ASP A 41 -34.35 7.96 80.53
N THR A 42 -33.58 9.02 80.86
CA THR A 42 -32.38 9.39 80.10
C THR A 42 -31.25 8.37 80.19
N LEU A 43 -31.19 7.58 81.27
CA LEU A 43 -30.21 6.49 81.42
C LEU A 43 -30.63 5.25 80.61
N GLU A 44 -31.91 4.91 80.58
CA GLU A 44 -32.42 3.84 79.72
C GLU A 44 -32.23 4.17 78.25
N ASP A 45 -32.50 5.42 77.88
CA ASP A 45 -32.22 5.97 76.57
C ASP A 45 -30.74 5.86 76.19
N ALA A 46 -29.83 6.16 77.12
CA ALA A 46 -28.40 6.01 76.91
C ALA A 46 -27.95 4.55 76.71
N ARG A 47 -28.60 3.61 77.43
CA ARG A 47 -28.36 2.16 77.30
C ARG A 47 -28.84 1.64 75.94
N ASN A 48 -29.98 2.12 75.44
CA ASN A 48 -30.50 1.75 74.13
C ASN A 48 -29.58 2.24 73.01
N ALA A 49 -29.18 3.51 73.03
CA ALA A 49 -28.18 4.04 72.09
C ALA A 49 -26.82 3.30 72.19
N GLY A 50 -26.45 2.83 73.39
CA GLY A 50 -25.26 2.00 73.59
C GLY A 50 -25.34 0.61 72.95
N LYS A 51 -26.53 -0.01 72.92
CA LYS A 51 -26.79 -1.25 72.19
C LYS A 51 -26.74 -1.02 70.68
N GLU A 52 -27.35 0.04 70.18
CA GLU A 52 -27.31 0.42 68.77
C GLU A 52 -25.87 0.66 68.28
N ALA A 53 -25.04 1.33 69.08
CA ALA A 53 -23.61 1.49 68.77
C ALA A 53 -22.87 0.15 68.71
N LYS A 54 -23.21 -0.81 69.59
CA LYS A 54 -22.63 -2.16 69.57
C LYS A 54 -23.05 -2.93 68.31
N GLU A 55 -24.31 -2.83 67.91
CA GLU A 55 -24.82 -3.45 66.67
C GLU A 55 -24.20 -2.81 65.42
N ALA A 56 -24.07 -1.48 65.39
CA ALA A 56 -23.38 -0.77 64.31
C ALA A 56 -21.91 -1.20 64.19
N LEU A 57 -21.24 -1.46 65.32
CA LEU A 57 -19.87 -1.96 65.33
C LEU A 57 -19.74 -3.38 64.78
N VAL A 58 -20.65 -4.29 65.15
CA VAL A 58 -20.68 -5.67 64.60
C VAL A 58 -20.92 -5.62 63.09
N ASN A 59 -21.89 -4.83 62.64
CA ASN A 59 -22.15 -4.66 61.21
C ASN A 59 -20.94 -4.09 60.44
N LEU A 60 -20.20 -3.17 61.04
CA LEU A 60 -18.97 -2.62 60.45
C LEU A 60 -17.83 -3.66 60.41
N GLN A 61 -17.71 -4.50 61.44
CA GLN A 61 -16.77 -5.63 61.46
C GLN A 61 -17.12 -6.66 60.39
N ASP A 62 -18.39 -7.02 60.24
CA ASP A 62 -18.82 -7.96 59.19
C ASP A 62 -18.55 -7.42 57.79
N LEU A 63 -18.81 -6.11 57.58
CA LEU A 63 -18.60 -5.46 56.30
C LEU A 63 -17.12 -5.35 55.92
N THR A 64 -16.21 -5.33 56.89
CA THR A 64 -14.77 -5.13 56.68
C THR A 64 -13.96 -6.41 56.91
N ARG A 65 -14.61 -7.58 56.81
CA ARG A 65 -13.99 -8.89 57.09
C ARG A 65 -12.80 -9.22 56.19
N ASP A 66 -12.77 -8.63 55.00
CA ASP A 66 -11.71 -8.76 54.01
C ASP A 66 -10.47 -7.88 54.29
N ARG A 67 -10.49 -7.07 55.36
CA ARG A 67 -9.42 -6.11 55.68
C ARG A 67 -8.81 -6.36 57.08
N PRO A 68 -7.73 -7.16 57.17
CA PRO A 68 -7.11 -7.54 58.44
C PRO A 68 -6.68 -6.37 59.34
N ASP A 69 -6.16 -5.30 58.74
CA ASP A 69 -5.70 -4.12 59.46
C ASP A 69 -6.88 -3.35 60.09
N GLN A 70 -8.00 -3.27 59.37
CA GLN A 70 -9.22 -2.63 59.84
C GLN A 70 -9.92 -3.47 60.91
N GLN A 71 -9.93 -4.79 60.76
CA GLN A 71 -10.41 -5.72 61.78
C GLN A 71 -9.66 -5.57 63.11
N THR A 72 -8.35 -5.33 63.05
CA THR A 72 -7.54 -5.11 64.25
C THR A 72 -7.94 -3.82 64.95
N ARG A 73 -8.02 -2.70 64.22
CA ARG A 73 -8.47 -1.41 64.76
C ARG A 73 -9.89 -1.46 65.34
N LEU A 74 -10.81 -2.17 64.68
CA LEU A 74 -12.19 -2.33 65.15
C LEU A 74 -12.30 -3.25 66.37
N ARG A 75 -11.42 -4.23 66.53
CA ARG A 75 -11.34 -5.07 67.74
C ARG A 75 -10.81 -4.28 68.94
N ASP A 76 -9.79 -3.46 68.73
CA ASP A 76 -9.24 -2.57 69.75
C ASP A 76 -10.31 -1.58 70.21
N PHE A 77 -10.99 -0.93 69.24
CA PHE A 77 -12.14 -0.06 69.50
C PHE A 77 -13.26 -0.79 70.26
N SER A 78 -13.62 -2.00 69.85
CA SER A 78 -14.66 -2.80 70.52
C SER A 78 -14.33 -3.11 71.97
N THR A 79 -13.05 -3.37 72.25
CA THR A 79 -12.53 -3.64 73.60
C THR A 79 -12.64 -2.39 74.46
N ASP A 80 -12.16 -1.25 73.96
CA ASP A 80 -12.21 0.05 74.64
C ASP A 80 -13.66 0.50 74.88
N TYR A 81 -14.51 0.35 73.87
CA TYR A 81 -15.94 0.67 73.95
C TYR A 81 -16.66 -0.22 74.96
N SER A 82 -16.41 -1.54 74.95
CA SER A 82 -17.02 -2.47 75.90
C SER A 82 -16.56 -2.22 77.34
N ALA A 83 -15.31 -1.78 77.53
CA ALA A 83 -14.79 -1.36 78.83
C ALA A 83 -15.43 -0.04 79.31
N TRP A 84 -15.67 0.90 78.40
CA TRP A 84 -16.38 2.14 78.67
C TRP A 84 -17.86 1.90 79.00
N HIS A 85 -18.57 1.12 78.18
CA HIS A 85 -20.00 0.85 78.32
C HIS A 85 -20.33 0.05 79.59
N ARG A 86 -19.50 -0.93 79.96
CA ARG A 86 -19.71 -1.75 81.19
C ARG A 86 -19.78 -0.91 82.46
N LYS A 87 -19.03 0.20 82.54
CA LYS A 87 -19.02 1.08 83.73
C LYS A 87 -20.38 1.70 84.05
N TYR A 88 -21.25 1.83 83.06
CA TYR A 88 -22.56 2.48 83.20
C TYR A 88 -23.74 1.52 82.98
N ALA A 89 -23.51 0.42 82.25
CA ALA A 89 -24.51 -0.62 82.03
C ALA A 89 -24.87 -1.41 83.30
N GLN A 90 -23.97 -1.47 84.30
CA GLN A 90 -24.15 -2.23 85.54
C GLN A 90 -24.65 -1.40 86.73
N ILE A 91 -25.02 -0.13 86.50
CA ILE A 91 -25.57 0.73 87.55
C ILE A 91 -26.96 0.21 87.93
N ASP A 92 -27.06 -0.40 89.11
CA ASP A 92 -28.32 -0.78 89.76
C ASP A 92 -28.89 0.45 90.50
N ILE A 93 -30.20 0.73 90.40
CA ILE A 93 -30.81 1.98 90.90
C ILE A 93 -31.74 1.65 92.08
N PRO A 94 -31.29 1.75 93.35
CA PRO A 94 -32.10 1.26 94.47
C PRO A 94 -32.99 2.36 95.11
N SER A 95 -32.72 3.66 94.89
CA SER A 95 -33.61 4.78 95.32
C SER A 95 -33.11 6.17 94.84
N LEU A 96 -34.03 7.16 94.80
CA LEU A 96 -33.82 8.56 94.39
C LEU A 96 -32.67 9.31 95.10
N VAL A 97 -32.27 8.88 96.31
CA VAL A 97 -31.19 9.51 97.10
C VAL A 97 -29.80 9.07 96.62
N VAL A 98 -29.69 7.89 96.01
CA VAL A 98 -28.45 7.33 95.47
C VAL A 98 -28.16 7.90 94.06
N THR A 99 -29.19 8.36 93.36
CA THR A 99 -29.13 8.88 91.99
C THR A 99 -28.21 10.09 91.83
N ARG A 100 -28.14 11.00 92.82
CA ARG A 100 -27.20 12.15 92.78
C ARG A 100 -25.73 11.76 92.94
N ARG A 101 -25.44 10.73 93.74
CA ARG A 101 -24.07 10.22 93.95
C ARG A 101 -23.59 9.45 92.72
N ILE A 102 -24.46 8.60 92.18
CA ILE A 102 -24.23 7.89 90.92
C ILE A 102 -24.04 8.92 89.80
N ALA A 103 -24.91 9.92 89.63
CA ALA A 103 -24.78 10.97 88.61
C ALA A 103 -23.43 11.73 88.65
N ALA A 104 -22.85 11.92 89.85
CA ALA A 104 -21.51 12.50 90.00
C ALA A 104 -20.38 11.55 89.56
N GLU A 105 -20.54 10.24 89.77
CA GLU A 105 -19.63 9.17 89.31
C GLU A 105 -19.80 8.87 87.81
N THR A 106 -21.01 9.09 87.25
CA THR A 106 -21.32 8.98 85.82
C THR A 106 -20.83 10.17 84.99
N ARG A 107 -20.33 11.24 85.62
CA ARG A 107 -19.79 12.40 84.88
C ARG A 107 -18.73 11.91 83.91
N PRO A 108 -18.95 12.05 82.59
CA PRO A 108 -18.01 11.53 81.62
C PRO A 108 -16.67 12.24 81.79
N ARG A 109 -15.62 11.48 82.11
CA ARG A 109 -14.25 12.00 81.96
C ARG A 109 -14.09 12.31 80.48
N ARG A 110 -14.00 13.60 80.16
CA ARG A 110 -13.89 14.19 78.80
C ARG A 110 -12.93 13.42 77.86
N GLY A 111 -11.93 12.70 78.41
CA GLY A 111 -10.89 11.97 77.69
C GLY A 111 -11.24 10.57 77.13
N ALA A 112 -12.20 9.83 77.71
CA ALA A 112 -12.46 8.44 77.26
C ALA A 112 -13.21 8.39 75.91
N MET A 113 -14.24 9.23 75.77
CA MET A 113 -15.03 9.31 74.53
C MET A 113 -14.26 9.99 73.40
N SER A 114 -13.36 10.93 73.72
CA SER A 114 -12.45 11.50 72.71
C SER A 114 -11.47 10.45 72.16
N GLY A 115 -11.03 9.49 72.96
CA GLY A 115 -10.18 8.40 72.49
C GLY A 115 -10.90 7.50 71.48
N LEU A 116 -12.15 7.11 71.79
CA LEU A 116 -13.01 6.34 70.90
C LEU A 116 -13.33 7.10 69.60
N ARG A 117 -13.64 8.41 69.69
CA ARG A 117 -13.83 9.26 68.50
C ARG A 117 -12.58 9.31 67.63
N ASN A 118 -11.41 9.53 68.22
CA ASN A 118 -10.14 9.57 67.47
C ASN A 118 -9.85 8.26 66.75
N GLN A 119 -10.16 7.10 67.35
CA GLN A 119 -10.02 5.79 66.71
C GLN A 119 -10.96 5.64 65.51
N ILE A 120 -12.22 6.04 65.63
CA ILE A 120 -13.18 6.03 64.51
C ILE A 120 -12.77 7.01 63.41
N ASP A 121 -12.36 8.22 63.79
CA ASP A 121 -11.88 9.25 62.87
C ASP A 121 -10.68 8.74 62.06
N ALA A 122 -9.76 8.02 62.71
CA ALA A 122 -8.61 7.41 62.04
C ALA A 122 -9.02 6.33 61.01
N ILE A 123 -10.02 5.51 61.32
CA ILE A 123 -10.57 4.51 60.38
C ILE A 123 -11.25 5.20 59.21
N GLU A 124 -12.09 6.22 59.47
CA GLU A 124 -12.79 6.97 58.44
C GLU A 124 -11.83 7.69 57.49
N ASN A 125 -10.81 8.37 58.05
CA ASN A 125 -9.81 9.08 57.27
C ASN A 125 -9.03 8.14 56.35
N THR A 126 -8.76 6.91 56.81
CA THR A 126 -8.10 5.88 55.99
C THR A 126 -8.99 5.50 54.79
N GLU A 127 -10.28 5.26 55.00
CA GLU A 127 -11.22 4.93 53.91
C GLU A 127 -11.39 6.07 52.91
N ARG A 128 -11.49 7.31 53.40
CA ARG A 128 -11.60 8.51 52.55
C ARG A 128 -10.34 8.71 51.70
N ALA A 129 -9.15 8.51 52.27
CA ALA A 129 -7.89 8.61 51.53
C ALA A 129 -7.80 7.58 50.40
N LEU A 130 -8.21 6.32 50.65
CA LEU A 130 -8.24 5.26 49.65
C LEU A 130 -9.21 5.55 48.49
N LEU A 131 -10.37 6.17 48.76
CA LEU A 131 -11.30 6.58 47.70
C LEU A 131 -10.69 7.65 46.79
N VAL A 132 -10.02 8.64 47.36
CA VAL A 132 -9.38 9.71 46.59
C VAL A 132 -8.26 9.15 45.72
N GLU A 133 -7.41 8.29 46.27
CA GLU A 133 -6.32 7.65 45.53
C GLU A 133 -6.83 6.81 44.35
N ARG A 134 -7.85 5.97 44.58
CA ARG A 134 -8.46 5.16 43.51
C ARG A 134 -9.15 6.02 42.46
N GLY A 135 -9.80 7.11 42.87
CA GLY A 135 -10.41 8.08 41.95
C GLY A 135 -9.37 8.67 41.01
N TRP A 136 -8.23 9.11 41.56
CA TRP A 136 -7.13 9.66 40.77
C TRP A 136 -6.50 8.64 39.81
N GLN A 137 -6.27 7.41 40.27
CA GLN A 137 -5.76 6.33 39.40
C GLN A 137 -6.73 5.99 38.26
N GLN A 138 -8.04 5.94 38.55
CA GLN A 138 -9.05 5.66 37.54
C GLN A 138 -9.11 6.77 36.49
N GLU A 139 -9.08 8.04 36.91
CA GLU A 139 -9.10 9.18 35.99
C GLU A 139 -7.83 9.20 35.10
N ASN A 140 -6.66 8.99 35.68
CA ASN A 140 -5.40 8.93 34.92
C ASN A 140 -5.36 7.75 33.94
N SER A 141 -5.87 6.58 34.35
CA SER A 141 -5.98 5.42 33.47
C SER A 141 -6.92 5.71 32.29
N GLN A 142 -8.06 6.37 32.54
CA GLN A 142 -9.00 6.75 31.48
C GLN A 142 -8.40 7.77 30.52
N ARG A 143 -7.72 8.81 31.02
CA ARG A 143 -7.03 9.81 30.19
C ARG A 143 -5.93 9.19 29.33
N SER A 144 -5.17 8.25 29.88
CA SER A 144 -4.11 7.56 29.15
C SER A 144 -4.67 6.66 28.05
N ALA A 145 -5.75 5.92 28.34
CA ALA A 145 -6.43 5.10 27.34
C ALA A 145 -7.02 5.96 26.20
N ALA A 146 -7.64 7.11 26.53
CA ALA A 146 -8.18 8.02 25.53
C ALA A 146 -7.08 8.59 24.60
N LYS A 147 -5.93 8.99 25.16
CA LYS A 147 -4.78 9.44 24.36
C LYS A 147 -4.26 8.34 23.44
N PHE A 148 -4.13 7.11 23.95
CA PHE A 148 -3.68 5.97 23.15
C PHE A 148 -4.60 5.71 21.95
N LEU A 149 -5.92 5.72 22.16
CA LEU A 149 -6.90 5.55 21.08
C LEU A 149 -6.79 6.67 20.03
N LEU A 150 -6.65 7.93 20.46
CA LEU A 150 -6.48 9.06 19.54
C LEU A 150 -5.23 8.90 18.67
N TYR A 151 -4.08 8.55 19.26
CA TYR A 151 -2.85 8.33 18.50
C TYR A 151 -2.95 7.14 17.55
N ALA A 152 -3.57 6.04 17.99
CA ALA A 152 -3.80 4.88 17.13
C ALA A 152 -4.67 5.24 15.91
N SER A 153 -5.73 6.04 16.10
CA SER A 153 -6.58 6.51 15.00
C SER A 153 -5.82 7.41 14.03
N ILE A 154 -5.00 8.35 14.52
CA ILE A 154 -4.18 9.21 13.67
C ILE A 154 -3.21 8.37 12.84
N CYS A 155 -2.48 7.45 13.48
CA CYS A 155 -1.58 6.54 12.78
C CYS A 155 -2.30 5.73 11.70
N ALA A 156 -3.47 5.15 12.01
CA ALA A 156 -4.25 4.39 11.04
C ALA A 156 -4.62 5.22 9.80
N VAL A 157 -5.15 6.44 10.00
CA VAL A 157 -5.51 7.34 8.88
C VAL A 157 -4.28 7.72 8.05
N THR A 158 -3.15 8.04 8.68
CA THR A 158 -1.92 8.37 7.96
C THR A 158 -1.39 7.20 7.14
N PHE A 159 -1.44 5.99 7.69
CA PHE A 159 -1.00 4.78 6.99
C PHE A 159 -1.91 4.46 5.81
N THR A 160 -3.22 4.59 5.98
CA THR A 160 -4.20 4.42 4.89
C THR A 160 -3.98 5.46 3.79
N GLY A 161 -3.76 6.72 4.13
CA GLY A 161 -3.48 7.78 3.15
C GLY A 161 -2.18 7.53 2.37
N ALA A 162 -1.09 7.18 3.05
CA ALA A 162 0.18 6.83 2.41
C ALA A 162 0.04 5.60 1.48
N PHE A 163 -0.74 4.60 1.90
CA PHE A 163 -1.00 3.41 1.09
C PHE A 163 -1.79 3.74 -0.19
N ILE A 164 -2.82 4.60 -0.11
CA ILE A 164 -3.58 5.06 -1.28
C ILE A 164 -2.66 5.79 -2.27
N VAL A 165 -1.77 6.66 -1.77
CA VAL A 165 -0.80 7.38 -2.62
C VAL A 165 0.16 6.42 -3.31
N LEU A 166 0.69 5.43 -2.59
CA LEU A 166 1.55 4.39 -3.15
C LEU A 166 0.85 3.56 -4.23
N LEU A 167 -0.40 3.16 -3.99
CA LEU A 167 -1.22 2.49 -5.01
C LEU A 167 -1.44 3.38 -6.23
N GLY A 168 -1.69 4.67 -6.05
CA GLY A 168 -1.82 5.63 -7.14
C GLY A 168 -0.55 5.71 -8.01
N PHE A 169 0.64 5.76 -7.40
CA PHE A 169 1.90 5.74 -8.13
C PHE A 169 2.12 4.43 -8.90
N GLN A 170 1.83 3.29 -8.27
CA GLN A 170 1.92 1.97 -8.89
C GLN A 170 0.98 1.87 -10.10
N MET A 171 -0.28 2.26 -9.95
CA MET A 171 -1.27 2.26 -11.03
C MET A 171 -0.88 3.19 -12.19
N HIS A 172 -0.41 4.41 -11.89
CA HIS A 172 0.01 5.35 -12.93
C HIS A 172 1.21 4.84 -13.73
N ALA A 173 2.19 4.22 -13.06
CA ALA A 173 3.34 3.61 -13.73
C ALA A 173 2.91 2.45 -14.63
N ALA A 174 2.00 1.58 -14.16
CA ALA A 174 1.46 0.47 -14.94
C ALA A 174 0.67 0.97 -16.17
N ASP A 175 -0.19 1.97 -15.99
CA ASP A 175 -0.96 2.57 -17.10
C ASP A 175 -0.05 3.20 -18.15
N LYS A 176 1.01 3.89 -17.72
CA LYS A 176 1.99 4.48 -18.66
C LYS A 176 2.72 3.40 -19.46
N ALA A 177 3.11 2.29 -18.81
CA ALA A 177 3.75 1.17 -19.48
C ALA A 177 2.80 0.48 -20.48
N ASN A 178 1.55 0.24 -20.07
CA ASN A 178 0.54 -0.37 -20.93
C ASN A 178 0.20 0.52 -22.14
N ARG A 179 0.06 1.84 -21.95
CA ARG A 179 -0.13 2.79 -23.06
C ARG A 179 1.05 2.78 -24.01
N SER A 180 2.28 2.83 -23.48
CA SER A 180 3.48 2.78 -24.32
C SER A 180 3.58 1.48 -25.13
N LEU A 181 3.19 0.35 -24.55
CA LEU A 181 3.15 -0.94 -25.24
C LEU A 181 2.08 -0.93 -26.33
N SER A 182 0.86 -0.47 -26.01
CA SER A 182 -0.24 -0.37 -26.97
C SER A 182 0.07 0.58 -28.11
N ASP A 183 0.67 1.74 -27.84
CA ASP A 183 1.09 2.69 -28.87
C ASP A 183 2.16 2.07 -29.79
N SER A 184 3.14 1.35 -29.24
CA SER A 184 4.17 0.66 -30.03
C SER A 184 3.58 -0.48 -30.87
N GLN A 185 2.62 -1.23 -30.33
CA GLN A 185 1.90 -2.28 -31.05
C GLN A 185 1.08 -1.70 -32.20
N ASN A 186 0.29 -0.65 -31.94
CA ASN A 186 -0.51 0.02 -32.96
C ASN A 186 0.36 0.61 -34.09
N GLN A 187 1.52 1.17 -33.75
CA GLN A 187 2.49 1.64 -34.74
C GLN A 187 3.00 0.50 -35.62
N LEU A 188 3.35 -0.64 -35.02
CA LEU A 188 3.81 -1.82 -35.76
C LEU A 188 2.69 -2.36 -36.67
N GLU A 189 1.47 -2.51 -36.15
CA GLU A 189 0.30 -2.94 -36.93
C GLU A 189 0.03 -2.00 -38.10
N THR A 190 0.07 -0.69 -37.89
CA THR A 190 -0.11 0.31 -38.95
C THR A 190 0.94 0.16 -40.05
N VAL A 191 2.22 -0.04 -39.69
CA VAL A 191 3.29 -0.27 -40.67
C VAL A 191 3.06 -1.56 -41.45
N LEU A 192 2.66 -2.64 -40.77
CA LEU A 192 2.37 -3.93 -41.39
C LEU A 192 1.14 -3.88 -42.33
N GLU A 193 0.15 -3.02 -42.05
CA GLU A 193 -1.05 -2.85 -42.87
C GLU A 193 -0.86 -1.92 -44.07
N VAL A 194 -0.01 -0.91 -43.95
CA VAL A 194 0.16 0.12 -45.00
C VAL A 194 1.27 -0.29 -45.98
N ALA A 195 2.44 -0.72 -45.48
CA ALA A 195 3.59 -1.03 -46.32
C ALA A 195 3.44 -2.40 -46.99
N PRO A 196 3.89 -2.57 -48.25
CA PRO A 196 3.86 -3.86 -48.95
C PRO A 196 5.03 -4.75 -48.48
N ILE A 197 5.05 -5.03 -47.17
CA ILE A 197 6.06 -5.83 -46.51
C ILE A 197 5.50 -7.19 -46.10
N ILE A 198 6.39 -8.17 -46.08
CA ILE A 198 6.20 -9.49 -45.49
C ILE A 198 7.18 -9.60 -44.34
N LEU A 199 6.68 -9.66 -43.11
CA LEU A 199 7.46 -9.99 -41.94
C LEU A 199 7.23 -11.47 -41.62
N TYR A 200 8.28 -12.26 -41.60
CA TYR A 200 8.19 -13.68 -41.26
C TYR A 200 9.34 -14.09 -40.35
N ALA A 201 9.13 -15.15 -39.58
CA ALA A 201 10.18 -15.81 -38.82
C ALA A 201 10.11 -17.31 -39.04
N VAL A 202 11.28 -17.96 -39.02
CA VAL A 202 11.40 -19.42 -39.05
C VAL A 202 12.27 -19.88 -37.89
N ASP A 203 12.00 -21.08 -37.38
CA ASP A 203 12.87 -21.74 -36.41
C ASP A 203 14.09 -22.41 -37.09
N HIS A 204 14.98 -23.00 -36.28
CA HIS A 204 16.13 -23.77 -36.75
C HIS A 204 15.79 -24.95 -37.68
N ASN A 205 14.53 -25.42 -37.71
CA ASN A 205 14.06 -26.51 -38.57
C ASN A 205 13.43 -25.99 -39.87
N GLU A 206 13.62 -24.70 -40.18
CA GLU A 206 13.05 -24.01 -41.35
C GLU A 206 11.51 -23.98 -41.32
N THR A 207 10.90 -24.03 -40.13
CA THR A 207 9.44 -23.99 -39.93
C THR A 207 9.00 -22.57 -39.61
N PHE A 208 7.97 -22.07 -40.30
CA PHE A 208 7.42 -20.75 -40.02
C PHE A 208 6.86 -20.66 -38.59
N THR A 209 7.36 -19.71 -37.81
CA THR A 209 6.87 -19.38 -36.47
C THR A 209 6.05 -18.08 -36.46
N LEU A 210 6.26 -17.23 -37.47
CA LEU A 210 5.52 -15.99 -37.68
C LEU A 210 5.39 -15.71 -39.18
N MET A 211 4.24 -15.18 -39.59
CA MET A 211 4.07 -14.50 -40.88
C MET A 211 3.02 -13.42 -40.72
N THR A 212 3.32 -12.19 -41.13
CA THR A 212 2.42 -11.04 -41.08
C THR A 212 2.83 -9.99 -42.12
N GLY A 213 1.99 -8.96 -42.29
CA GLY A 213 2.19 -7.88 -43.25
C GLY A 213 1.38 -8.04 -44.53
N LYS A 214 1.06 -6.89 -45.14
CA LYS A 214 0.21 -6.78 -46.34
C LYS A 214 0.76 -7.50 -47.57
N GLY A 215 2.07 -7.75 -47.64
CA GLY A 215 2.69 -8.41 -48.80
C GLY A 215 2.35 -9.90 -48.92
N ALA A 216 1.99 -10.59 -47.82
CA ALA A 216 1.81 -12.04 -47.83
C ALA A 216 0.62 -12.50 -48.70
N PRO A 217 -0.57 -11.86 -48.62
CA PRO A 217 -1.67 -12.14 -49.54
C PRO A 217 -1.33 -11.91 -51.02
N SER A 218 -0.44 -10.97 -51.35
CA SER A 218 -0.06 -10.66 -52.74
C SER A 218 0.63 -11.85 -53.43
N ILE A 219 1.32 -12.70 -52.66
CA ILE A 219 1.89 -13.97 -53.14
C ILE A 219 1.01 -15.19 -52.82
N GLY A 220 -0.25 -14.97 -52.44
CA GLY A 220 -1.22 -16.01 -52.14
C GLY A 220 -0.93 -16.80 -50.87
N LEU A 221 -0.16 -16.23 -49.94
CA LEU A 221 0.10 -16.82 -48.64
C LEU A 221 -0.87 -16.25 -47.60
N ASN A 222 -1.33 -17.12 -46.70
CA ASN A 222 -2.14 -16.75 -45.55
C ASN A 222 -1.37 -17.09 -44.28
N SER A 223 -1.19 -16.11 -43.39
CA SER A 223 -0.47 -16.26 -42.13
C SER A 223 -0.99 -17.43 -41.28
N GLU A 224 -2.30 -17.64 -41.22
CA GLU A 224 -2.91 -18.71 -40.42
C GLU A 224 -2.63 -20.12 -40.97
N THR A 225 -2.42 -20.23 -42.28
CA THR A 225 -2.21 -21.54 -42.93
C THR A 225 -0.74 -21.87 -43.14
N VAL A 226 0.14 -20.88 -43.02
CA VAL A 226 1.58 -20.99 -43.26
C VAL A 226 2.36 -21.23 -41.95
N VAL A 227 1.94 -20.62 -40.84
CA VAL A 227 2.60 -20.84 -39.54
C VAL A 227 2.51 -22.32 -39.16
N GLY A 228 3.64 -22.90 -38.75
CA GLY A 228 3.79 -24.31 -38.43
C GLY A 228 4.18 -25.20 -39.62
N LYS A 229 4.25 -24.67 -40.84
CA LYS A 229 4.73 -25.42 -42.02
C LYS A 229 6.20 -25.11 -42.30
N LYS A 230 6.88 -26.09 -42.90
CA LYS A 230 8.24 -25.89 -43.42
C LYS A 230 8.22 -24.99 -44.65
N ILE A 231 9.28 -24.20 -44.82
CA ILE A 231 9.35 -23.21 -45.89
C ILE A 231 9.40 -23.84 -47.28
N ASP A 232 10.04 -25.00 -47.43
CA ASP A 232 10.11 -25.78 -48.67
C ASP A 232 8.72 -26.22 -49.18
N GLN A 233 7.84 -26.63 -48.27
CA GLN A 233 6.46 -27.02 -48.58
C GLN A 233 5.58 -25.85 -49.02
N VAL A 234 5.95 -24.62 -48.65
CA VAL A 234 5.16 -23.42 -48.91
C VAL A 234 5.62 -22.71 -50.18
N LEU A 235 6.93 -22.53 -50.36
CA LEU A 235 7.51 -21.80 -51.49
C LEU A 235 7.95 -22.73 -52.65
N GLY A 236 8.07 -24.04 -52.39
CA GLY A 236 8.47 -25.04 -53.37
C GLY A 236 9.97 -25.03 -53.69
N ASP A 237 10.44 -26.07 -54.38
CA ASP A 237 11.86 -26.31 -54.66
C ASP A 237 12.50 -25.29 -55.62
N ALA A 238 11.69 -24.51 -56.34
CA ALA A 238 12.16 -23.48 -57.26
C ALA A 238 12.66 -22.21 -56.54
N TYR A 239 12.40 -22.07 -55.24
CA TYR A 239 12.86 -20.95 -54.44
C TYR A 239 14.32 -21.15 -54.00
N ASP A 240 15.13 -20.09 -54.07
CA ASP A 240 16.51 -20.14 -53.58
C ASP A 240 16.56 -20.02 -52.05
N PHE A 241 16.89 -21.15 -51.40
CA PHE A 241 17.00 -21.26 -49.94
C PHE A 241 18.40 -20.94 -49.40
N GLU A 242 19.41 -20.67 -50.24
CA GLU A 242 20.77 -20.37 -49.76
C GLU A 242 20.79 -19.17 -48.80
N PRO A 243 20.13 -18.03 -49.11
CA PRO A 243 20.15 -16.87 -48.22
C PRO A 243 19.45 -17.15 -46.88
N LEU A 244 18.44 -18.03 -46.87
CA LEU A 244 17.78 -18.46 -45.64
C LEU A 244 18.72 -19.31 -44.78
N ARG A 245 19.40 -20.29 -45.38
CA ARG A 245 20.34 -21.16 -44.67
C ARG A 245 21.53 -20.39 -44.14
N ALA A 246 22.06 -19.43 -44.91
CA ALA A 246 23.09 -18.51 -44.43
C ALA A 246 22.66 -17.75 -43.16
N ALA A 247 21.41 -17.29 -43.10
CA ALA A 247 20.88 -16.63 -41.90
C ALA A 247 20.75 -17.61 -40.72
N LEU A 248 20.30 -18.85 -40.94
CA LEU A 248 20.25 -19.88 -39.89
C LEU A 248 21.64 -20.35 -39.42
N GLU A 249 22.68 -20.15 -40.22
CA GLU A 249 24.08 -20.32 -39.81
C GLU A 249 24.66 -19.11 -39.08
N GLY A 250 23.86 -18.06 -38.84
CA GLY A 250 24.26 -16.85 -38.13
C GLY A 250 24.74 -15.69 -39.01
N ARG A 251 24.60 -15.78 -40.34
CA ARG A 251 25.03 -14.73 -41.28
C ARG A 251 23.85 -13.91 -41.80
N ALA A 252 23.70 -12.69 -41.29
CA ALA A 252 22.73 -11.75 -41.82
C ALA A 252 23.00 -11.43 -43.30
N ASN A 253 21.95 -11.32 -44.10
CA ASN A 253 22.07 -11.10 -45.55
C ASN A 253 20.87 -10.36 -46.11
N VAL A 254 21.06 -9.80 -47.30
CA VAL A 254 20.00 -9.21 -48.12
C VAL A 254 20.06 -9.89 -49.48
N SER A 255 18.92 -10.37 -49.97
CA SER A 255 18.82 -10.97 -51.30
C SER A 255 17.54 -10.54 -52.01
N ARG A 256 17.58 -10.55 -53.34
CA ARG A 256 16.39 -10.40 -54.16
C ARG A 256 15.91 -11.77 -54.60
N SER A 257 14.61 -12.01 -54.48
CA SER A 257 13.97 -13.19 -55.03
C SER A 257 12.68 -12.82 -55.72
N GLN A 258 12.38 -13.53 -56.79
CA GLN A 258 11.13 -13.39 -57.50
C GLN A 258 10.19 -14.51 -57.06
N ILE A 259 9.03 -14.12 -56.53
CA ILE A 259 7.97 -15.05 -56.17
C ILE A 259 6.76 -14.70 -57.03
N ARG A 260 6.42 -15.58 -57.97
CA ARG A 260 5.44 -15.30 -59.03
C ARG A 260 5.89 -14.08 -59.85
N ASP A 261 5.05 -13.04 -59.95
CA ASP A 261 5.33 -11.82 -60.71
C ASP A 261 5.87 -10.68 -59.83
N ILE A 262 6.11 -10.94 -58.54
CA ILE A 262 6.51 -9.94 -57.56
C ILE A 262 7.98 -10.15 -57.19
N VAL A 263 8.76 -9.07 -57.24
CA VAL A 263 10.17 -9.07 -56.82
C VAL A 263 10.27 -8.56 -55.39
N PHE A 264 10.77 -9.40 -54.50
CA PHE A 264 11.02 -9.04 -53.11
C PHE A 264 12.51 -8.81 -52.86
N GLU A 265 12.85 -7.68 -52.24
CA GLU A 265 14.14 -7.50 -51.58
C GLU A 265 13.98 -7.89 -50.12
N THR A 266 14.65 -8.97 -49.70
CA THR A 266 14.46 -9.57 -48.38
C THR A 266 15.72 -9.43 -47.54
N ASN A 267 15.58 -8.80 -46.38
CA ASN A 267 16.61 -8.75 -45.35
C ASN A 267 16.35 -9.86 -44.32
N ARG A 268 17.38 -10.64 -43.98
CA ARG A 268 17.31 -11.77 -43.05
C ARG A 268 18.35 -11.65 -41.95
N ILE A 269 17.92 -11.83 -40.70
CA ILE A 269 18.77 -11.71 -39.52
C ILE A 269 18.56 -12.95 -38.62
N PRO A 270 19.64 -13.59 -38.14
CA PRO A 270 19.55 -14.68 -37.16
C PRO A 270 18.94 -14.23 -35.83
N ILE A 271 18.20 -15.13 -35.19
CA ILE A 271 17.73 -15.00 -33.81
C ILE A 271 18.61 -15.87 -32.93
N PHE A 272 19.21 -15.27 -31.91
CA PHE A 272 20.11 -15.95 -30.98
C PHE A 272 19.43 -16.22 -29.63
N ASP A 273 19.77 -17.34 -28.99
CA ASP A 273 19.46 -17.58 -27.58
C ASP A 273 20.50 -16.91 -26.65
N ALA A 274 20.27 -17.04 -25.33
CA ALA A 274 21.16 -16.49 -24.30
C ALA A 274 22.57 -17.12 -24.30
N SER A 275 22.76 -18.28 -24.91
CA SER A 275 24.07 -18.94 -25.06
C SER A 275 24.79 -18.60 -26.37
N GLY A 276 24.17 -17.80 -27.24
CA GLY A 276 24.72 -17.43 -28.55
C GLY A 276 24.44 -18.46 -29.66
N GLY A 277 23.61 -19.48 -29.40
CA GLY A 277 23.14 -20.42 -30.41
C GLY A 277 22.06 -19.80 -31.28
N VAL A 278 22.05 -20.11 -32.58
CA VAL A 278 20.99 -19.67 -33.50
C VAL A 278 19.74 -20.54 -33.29
N THR A 279 18.63 -19.93 -32.91
CA THR A 279 17.34 -20.62 -32.70
C THR A 279 16.38 -20.48 -33.88
N GLY A 280 16.66 -19.56 -34.78
CA GLY A 280 15.85 -19.25 -35.95
C GLY A 280 16.34 -18.01 -36.68
N MET A 281 15.52 -17.45 -37.55
CA MET A 281 15.79 -16.18 -38.22
C MET A 281 14.50 -15.37 -38.43
N ILE A 282 14.64 -14.05 -38.55
CA ILE A 282 13.57 -13.14 -38.96
C ILE A 282 13.88 -12.54 -40.32
N GLY A 283 12.88 -12.48 -41.19
CA GLY A 283 12.97 -11.97 -42.55
C GLY A 283 11.96 -10.86 -42.79
N VAL A 284 12.41 -9.78 -43.43
CA VAL A 284 11.56 -8.69 -43.92
C VAL A 284 11.70 -8.63 -45.43
N GLY A 285 10.66 -9.04 -46.16
CA GLY A 285 10.57 -8.91 -47.61
C GLY A 285 9.81 -7.66 -47.99
N LEU A 286 10.43 -6.74 -48.72
CA LEU A 286 9.77 -5.57 -49.30
C LEU A 286 9.51 -5.80 -50.78
N ASP A 287 8.27 -5.57 -51.22
CA ASP A 287 7.95 -5.54 -52.65
C ASP A 287 8.67 -4.35 -53.32
N VAL A 288 9.56 -4.67 -54.26
CA VAL A 288 10.34 -3.69 -55.04
C VAL A 288 10.03 -3.81 -56.54
N THR A 289 8.90 -4.41 -56.90
CA THR A 289 8.54 -4.68 -58.30
C THR A 289 8.51 -3.41 -59.14
N ASP A 290 7.81 -2.36 -58.67
CA ASP A 290 7.75 -1.07 -59.36
C ASP A 290 9.13 -0.44 -59.54
N ARG A 291 10.01 -0.58 -58.53
CA ARG A 291 11.38 -0.06 -58.58
C ARG A 291 12.20 -0.78 -59.66
N VAL A 292 12.14 -2.11 -59.68
CA VAL A 292 12.87 -2.93 -60.65
C VAL A 292 12.34 -2.67 -62.07
N GLN A 293 11.01 -2.58 -62.25
CA GLN A 293 10.41 -2.27 -63.55
C GLN A 293 10.80 -0.88 -64.05
N ALA A 294 10.85 0.13 -63.18
CA ALA A 294 11.29 1.48 -63.54
C ALA A 294 12.78 1.50 -63.95
N GLU A 295 13.63 0.81 -63.19
CA GLU A 295 15.06 0.67 -63.50
C GLU A 295 15.27 -0.03 -64.86
N ASP A 296 14.54 -1.12 -65.13
CA ASP A 296 14.63 -1.83 -66.41
C ASP A 296 14.06 -1.04 -67.58
N ALA A 297 12.96 -0.30 -67.39
CA ALA A 297 12.38 0.57 -68.40
C ALA A 297 13.35 1.71 -68.77
N LEU A 298 14.01 2.31 -67.77
CA LEU A 298 15.05 3.31 -67.99
C LEU A 298 16.22 2.72 -68.78
N ARG A 299 16.75 1.57 -68.34
CA ARG A 299 17.85 0.87 -69.01
C ARG A 299 17.51 0.52 -70.46
N LEU A 300 16.29 0.04 -70.73
CA LEU A 300 15.84 -0.29 -72.08
C LEU A 300 15.66 0.96 -72.94
N SER A 301 15.17 2.06 -72.35
CA SER A 301 15.04 3.35 -73.02
C SER A 301 16.41 3.91 -73.41
N GLU A 302 17.39 3.89 -72.49
CA GLU A 302 18.77 4.30 -72.75
C GLU A 302 19.43 3.47 -73.86
N ALA A 303 19.26 2.14 -73.81
CA ALA A 303 19.78 1.25 -74.85
C ALA A 303 19.13 1.52 -76.21
N ARG A 304 17.81 1.78 -76.24
CA ARG A 304 17.08 2.12 -77.47
C ARG A 304 17.52 3.47 -78.02
N PHE A 305 17.64 4.49 -77.17
CA PHE A 305 18.11 5.82 -77.55
C PHE A 305 19.53 5.76 -78.13
N ARG A 306 20.44 5.03 -77.46
CA ARG A 306 21.80 4.79 -77.94
C ARG A 306 21.80 4.11 -79.31
N SER A 307 21.04 3.03 -79.46
CA SER A 307 20.94 2.31 -80.73
C SER A 307 20.38 3.17 -81.86
N VAL A 308 19.37 4.01 -81.60
CA VAL A 308 18.84 4.93 -82.60
C VAL A 308 19.89 5.94 -83.02
N ILE A 309 20.52 6.64 -82.08
CA ILE A 309 21.52 7.67 -82.39
C ILE A 309 22.74 7.09 -83.11
N GLU A 310 23.19 5.89 -82.72
CA GLU A 310 24.29 5.20 -83.40
C GLU A 310 23.95 4.78 -84.83
N SER A 311 22.67 4.55 -85.13
CA SER A 311 22.19 4.13 -86.46
C SER A 311 21.83 5.28 -87.41
N VAL A 312 21.62 6.49 -86.90
CA VAL A 312 21.28 7.67 -87.70
C VAL A 312 22.48 8.05 -88.57
N GLN A 313 22.23 8.20 -89.88
CA GLN A 313 23.27 8.56 -90.86
C GLN A 313 23.61 10.04 -90.88
N GLU A 314 22.90 10.87 -90.13
CA GLU A 314 23.19 12.29 -89.93
C GLU A 314 24.02 12.52 -88.67
N VAL A 315 24.84 13.58 -88.66
CA VAL A 315 25.62 13.95 -87.47
C VAL A 315 24.68 14.47 -86.39
N VAL A 316 24.61 13.74 -85.29
CA VAL A 316 23.96 14.17 -84.04
C VAL A 316 25.05 14.55 -83.07
N PHE A 317 24.98 15.78 -82.57
CA PHE A 317 25.99 16.33 -81.67
C PHE A 317 25.37 17.06 -80.49
N GLN A 318 26.15 17.20 -79.43
CA GLN A 318 25.88 18.08 -78.30
C GLN A 318 27.14 18.88 -77.99
N ILE A 319 26.96 20.14 -77.59
CA ILE A 319 28.03 21.01 -77.07
C ILE A 319 27.72 21.38 -75.62
N ASP A 320 28.76 21.57 -74.82
CA ASP A 320 28.65 22.08 -73.47
C ASP A 320 28.52 23.61 -73.42
N GLY A 321 28.50 24.17 -72.20
CA GLY A 321 28.39 25.61 -71.98
C GLY A 321 29.60 26.43 -72.45
N GLU A 322 30.73 25.78 -72.75
CA GLU A 322 31.95 26.41 -73.28
C GLU A 322 32.05 26.28 -74.81
N GLY A 323 31.08 25.60 -75.43
CA GLY A 323 31.03 25.39 -76.88
C GLY A 323 31.91 24.23 -77.36
N CYS A 324 32.36 23.36 -76.45
CA CYS A 324 33.14 22.17 -76.77
C CYS A 324 32.21 20.98 -77.04
N TRP A 325 32.61 20.06 -77.93
CA TRP A 325 31.84 18.85 -78.23
C TRP A 325 31.70 17.96 -77.01
N SER A 326 30.49 17.79 -76.48
CA SER A 326 30.19 16.93 -75.34
C SER A 326 29.61 15.56 -75.75
N PHE A 327 29.07 15.47 -76.97
CA PHE A 327 28.59 14.23 -77.56
C PHE A 327 28.67 14.30 -79.09
N LEU A 328 29.06 13.21 -79.73
CA LEU A 328 29.04 13.02 -81.19
C LEU A 328 28.64 11.58 -81.51
N ASN A 329 27.72 11.38 -82.44
CA ASN A 329 27.36 10.04 -82.91
C ASN A 329 28.35 9.53 -83.98
N PRO A 330 28.35 8.22 -84.31
CA PRO A 330 29.29 7.64 -85.28
C PRO A 330 29.24 8.24 -86.69
N ALA A 331 28.13 8.88 -87.08
CA ALA A 331 28.00 9.57 -88.36
C ALA A 331 29.02 10.70 -88.53
N TRP A 332 29.50 11.32 -87.43
CA TRP A 332 30.60 12.28 -87.44
C TRP A 332 31.83 11.73 -88.17
N ARG A 333 32.25 10.52 -87.81
CA ARG A 333 33.38 9.85 -88.47
C ARG A 333 33.06 9.48 -89.91
N ILE A 334 31.86 8.98 -90.17
CA ILE A 334 31.46 8.47 -91.49
C ILE A 334 31.37 9.61 -92.51
N LEU A 335 30.78 10.75 -92.13
CA LEU A 335 30.52 11.88 -93.03
C LEU A 335 31.67 12.87 -93.10
N LEU A 336 32.35 13.13 -91.98
CA LEU A 336 33.36 14.19 -91.88
C LEU A 336 34.79 13.64 -91.71
N GLY A 337 34.97 12.33 -91.50
CA GLY A 337 36.27 11.66 -91.51
C GLY A 337 37.10 11.83 -90.22
N HIS A 338 36.56 12.48 -89.20
CA HIS A 338 37.23 12.69 -87.92
C HIS A 338 36.82 11.62 -86.89
N GLU A 339 37.77 11.06 -86.13
CA GLU A 339 37.46 10.13 -85.04
C GLU A 339 36.73 10.85 -83.91
N VAL A 340 35.61 10.27 -83.44
CA VAL A 340 34.73 10.85 -82.42
C VAL A 340 35.51 11.17 -81.14
N GLU A 341 36.27 10.22 -80.64
CA GLU A 341 37.04 10.34 -79.39
C GLU A 341 38.09 11.45 -79.46
N SER A 342 38.62 11.72 -80.66
CA SER A 342 39.62 12.78 -80.88
C SER A 342 39.01 14.18 -81.01
N SER A 343 37.70 14.24 -81.28
CA SER A 343 36.92 15.47 -81.46
C SER A 343 36.19 15.89 -80.17
N LEU A 344 35.80 14.95 -79.30
CA LEU A 344 35.20 15.26 -78.01
C LEU A 344 36.10 16.15 -77.15
N GLY A 345 35.51 17.13 -76.46
CA GLY A 345 36.19 18.10 -75.60
C GLY A 345 36.91 19.24 -76.33
N LYS A 346 36.85 19.29 -77.68
CA LYS A 346 37.41 20.41 -78.46
C LYS A 346 36.34 21.43 -78.84
N PRO A 347 36.70 22.71 -79.02
CA PRO A 347 35.79 23.73 -79.50
C PRO A 347 35.18 23.36 -80.85
N ALA A 348 33.86 23.54 -80.99
CA ALA A 348 33.15 23.20 -82.23
C ALA A 348 33.65 24.00 -83.45
N ILE A 349 34.17 25.20 -83.22
CA ILE A 349 34.68 26.11 -84.26
C ILE A 349 35.95 25.60 -84.94
N ASP A 350 36.71 24.69 -84.30
CA ASP A 350 37.98 24.17 -84.85
C ASP A 350 37.75 23.19 -86.01
N PHE A 351 36.49 22.79 -86.26
CA PHE A 351 36.08 21.83 -87.29
C PHE A 351 35.12 22.43 -88.33
N ALA A 352 34.91 23.76 -88.30
CA ALA A 352 34.16 24.53 -89.29
C ALA A 352 35.07 24.97 -90.44
#